data_AF-A0A7R9L9P1-F1
#
_entry.id   AF-A0A7R9L9P1-F1
#
_cell.length_a   1.000
_cell.length_b   1.000
_cell.length_c   1.000
_cell.angle_alpha   90.00
_cell.angle_beta   90.00
_cell.angle_gamma   90.00
#
_symmetry.space_group_name_H-M   'P 1'
#
loop_
_entity.id
_entity.type
_entity.pdbx_description
1 polymer ?
#
loop_
_entity_poly.entity_id
_entity_poly.type
_entity_poly.pdbx_seq_one_letter_code
_entity_poly.pdbx_strand_id
1 'polypeptide(L)'
;MFDTLTERLTQSLRNVTGSGQLTEDNIKDTLREVRMALLEADVALPVTREFIAKVKEEALGQEVMTQLSPGQAFVKIVYDELTKMMGEANESLDLAAKPPVVILLAGLQGAGKTTTAAKLGRFLKERQKKKVAMVSADVYRPAAIKQLQTVAAEVGVDFIESDASEDPIKIAQRAIGQAKINFNDVLIVDTAGRLHVDDDMMDEIKALHAAIGPTETLFVVDAMTGQDAANTAKAFNDALPLTGVILTKTDGDARGGAALSVRAITGKPIKFLGMGEKLDALEPFHPERVAQRILGMGDVLSLVEEVERKIDKEKAEKMAKKLQKGGSFNFEDMLMQFEQMNKMGGMMGFLDKLPGMSNSGIQDAIAQANPEKQVKKMEAIIQSMTIKERRNPDLMNPSRKKRIAAGCGMDVVEVNKLIKQHAQMAKMMKKFANPSGMAKMMRSLGGMQKQFGGGGVFIVHGYKGSPEHHWYPWLKQQVLSTWHTCEVIDLEHPEQPQYELWKHNITQQIKSLNDDTIIVAHGLGGALFLVAGFSKNLAVLPELNLFLQHARVDDALLRMNILNRFIFFSNNDPFVPAPVQGILWQQRAIPA
;
A
#
# COMPACT_ATOMS: atom_id res chain seq x y z
N MET A 1 14.12 2.23 -7.64
CA MET A 1 14.81 1.28 -6.72
C MET A 1 13.96 0.05 -6.45
N PHE A 2 12.83 0.16 -5.74
CA PHE A 2 12.05 -1.02 -5.33
C PHE A 2 10.93 -1.39 -6.30
N ASP A 3 10.66 -0.52 -7.27
CA ASP A 3 9.42 -0.44 -8.04
C ASP A 3 9.17 -1.66 -8.93
N THR A 4 10.23 -2.26 -9.47
CA THR A 4 10.22 -3.53 -10.23
C THR A 4 10.01 -4.75 -9.35
N LEU A 5 10.65 -4.81 -8.17
CA LEU A 5 10.40 -5.84 -7.16
C LEU A 5 8.95 -5.76 -6.65
N THR A 6 8.45 -4.54 -6.46
CA THR A 6 7.07 -4.23 -6.09
C THR A 6 6.04 -4.74 -7.10
N GLU A 7 6.24 -4.48 -8.40
CA GLU A 7 5.30 -4.94 -9.44
C GLU A 7 5.22 -6.48 -9.46
N ARG A 8 6.38 -7.16 -9.41
CA ARG A 8 6.48 -8.62 -9.35
C ARG A 8 5.79 -9.20 -8.12
N LEU A 9 6.16 -8.72 -6.91
CA LEU A 9 5.57 -9.21 -5.67
C LEU A 9 4.06 -8.94 -5.64
N THR A 10 3.60 -7.76 -6.06
CA THR A 10 2.16 -7.44 -6.14
C THR A 10 1.41 -8.39 -7.08
N GLN A 11 2.02 -8.80 -8.19
CA GLN A 11 1.43 -9.79 -9.11
C GLN A 11 1.31 -11.17 -8.45
N SER A 12 2.39 -11.67 -7.83
CA SER A 12 2.40 -12.98 -7.16
C SER A 12 1.46 -13.06 -5.97
N LEU A 13 1.39 -12.00 -5.16
CA LEU A 13 0.56 -11.95 -3.95
C LEU A 13 -0.95 -11.92 -4.27
N ARG A 14 -1.34 -11.55 -5.51
CA ARG A 14 -2.73 -11.67 -6.01
C ARG A 14 -3.11 -13.09 -6.42
N ASN A 15 -2.13 -13.96 -6.71
CA ASN A 15 -2.39 -15.34 -7.13
C ASN A 15 -2.77 -16.26 -5.96
N VAL A 16 -2.46 -15.87 -4.71
CA VAL A 16 -2.81 -16.60 -3.48
C VAL A 16 -4.33 -16.60 -3.28
N THR A 17 -4.97 -17.65 -3.81
CA THR A 17 -6.42 -17.86 -3.81
C THR A 17 -6.75 -19.22 -3.23
N GLY A 18 -7.70 -19.29 -2.29
CA GLY A 18 -8.00 -20.54 -1.59
C GLY A 18 -8.87 -20.37 -0.34
N SER A 19 -9.35 -21.49 0.19
CA SER A 19 -10.28 -21.56 1.31
C SER A 19 -9.59 -21.42 2.67
N GLY A 20 -9.46 -20.19 3.15
CA GLY A 20 -9.31 -19.87 4.58
C GLY A 20 -7.99 -20.22 5.29
N GLN A 21 -7.17 -21.11 4.76
CA GLN A 21 -5.87 -21.51 5.34
C GLN A 21 -4.76 -21.50 4.28
N LEU A 22 -3.54 -21.21 4.72
CA LEU A 22 -2.33 -21.38 3.93
C LEU A 22 -1.91 -22.85 4.02
N THR A 23 -1.57 -23.45 2.88
CA THR A 23 -1.15 -24.86 2.76
C THR A 23 0.05 -24.95 1.85
N GLU A 24 0.89 -25.99 1.99
CA GLU A 24 2.13 -26.07 1.21
C GLU A 24 1.87 -25.96 -0.29
N ASP A 25 0.86 -26.64 -0.83
CA ASP A 25 0.54 -26.56 -2.26
C ASP A 25 -0.03 -25.19 -2.70
N ASN A 26 -0.72 -24.43 -1.84
CA ASN A 26 -1.27 -23.12 -2.23
C ASN A 26 -0.26 -21.95 -2.12
N ILE A 27 0.79 -22.08 -1.30
CA ILE A 27 1.89 -21.10 -1.22
C ILE A 27 3.07 -21.41 -2.15
N LYS A 28 3.22 -22.65 -2.62
CA LYS A 28 4.41 -23.15 -3.34
C LYS A 28 4.80 -22.38 -4.59
N ASP A 29 3.85 -22.10 -5.49
CA ASP A 29 4.14 -21.34 -6.70
C ASP A 29 4.32 -19.84 -6.41
N THR A 30 3.57 -19.27 -5.46
CA THR A 30 3.82 -17.91 -4.96
C THR A 30 5.22 -17.76 -4.36
N LEU A 31 5.67 -18.69 -3.51
CA LEU A 31 7.04 -18.73 -2.97
C LEU A 31 8.08 -18.86 -4.09
N ARG A 32 7.78 -19.62 -5.15
CA ARG A 32 8.65 -19.73 -6.33
C ARG A 32 8.75 -18.40 -7.07
N GLU A 33 7.65 -17.68 -7.26
CA GLU A 33 7.64 -16.36 -7.90
C GLU A 33 8.32 -15.29 -7.04
N VAL A 34 8.03 -15.23 -5.72
CA VAL A 34 8.72 -14.35 -4.76
C VAL A 34 10.23 -14.60 -4.79
N ARG A 35 10.67 -15.86 -4.84
CA ARG A 35 12.09 -16.23 -5.00
C ARG A 35 12.67 -15.74 -6.32
N MET A 36 11.92 -15.81 -7.42
CA MET A 36 12.36 -15.27 -8.72
C MET A 36 12.47 -13.74 -8.67
N ALA A 37 11.47 -13.05 -8.11
CA ALA A 37 11.46 -11.59 -7.96
C ALA A 37 12.65 -11.08 -7.15
N LEU A 38 13.00 -11.75 -6.04
CA LEU A 38 14.18 -11.42 -5.23
C LEU A 38 15.50 -11.67 -5.97
N LEU A 39 15.59 -12.70 -6.81
CA LEU A 39 16.78 -12.95 -7.64
C LEU A 39 16.86 -11.98 -8.84
N GLU A 40 15.74 -11.63 -9.46
CA GLU A 40 15.64 -10.55 -10.45
C GLU A 40 16.05 -9.20 -9.82
N ALA A 41 15.78 -9.01 -8.53
CA ALA A 41 16.18 -7.85 -7.73
C ALA A 41 17.63 -7.89 -7.21
N ASP A 42 18.47 -8.80 -7.74
CA ASP A 42 19.88 -8.97 -7.41
C ASP A 42 20.18 -9.26 -5.91
N VAL A 43 19.20 -9.82 -5.17
CA VAL A 43 19.45 -10.37 -3.83
C VAL A 43 20.39 -11.58 -3.94
N ALA A 44 21.35 -11.68 -3.02
CA ALA A 44 22.28 -12.78 -2.97
C ALA A 44 21.56 -14.12 -2.71
N LEU A 45 21.81 -15.12 -3.57
CA LEU A 45 21.15 -16.43 -3.55
C LEU A 45 21.10 -17.13 -2.17
N PRO A 46 22.11 -17.06 -1.28
CA PRO A 46 22.00 -17.61 0.08
C PRO A 46 20.90 -16.94 0.90
N VAL A 47 20.83 -15.60 0.85
CA VAL A 47 19.86 -14.77 1.58
C VAL A 47 18.45 -15.00 1.03
N THR A 48 18.29 -15.11 -0.29
CA THR A 48 16.99 -15.47 -0.90
C THR A 48 16.52 -16.88 -0.47
N ARG A 49 17.44 -17.84 -0.31
CA ARG A 49 17.09 -19.19 0.17
C ARG A 49 16.65 -19.17 1.63
N GLU A 50 17.34 -18.43 2.48
CA GLU A 50 16.98 -18.27 3.90
C GLU A 50 15.63 -17.57 4.07
N PHE A 51 15.42 -16.46 3.35
CA PHE A 51 14.16 -15.72 3.35
C PHE A 51 12.96 -16.62 2.99
N ILE A 52 13.06 -17.36 1.88
CA ILE A 52 12.00 -18.25 1.41
C ILE A 52 11.77 -19.43 2.37
N ALA A 53 12.79 -19.90 3.09
CA ALA A 53 12.62 -20.91 4.12
C ALA A 53 11.80 -20.37 5.30
N LYS A 54 12.13 -19.19 5.83
CA LYS A 54 11.43 -18.56 6.96
C LYS A 54 9.99 -18.17 6.61
N VAL A 55 9.77 -17.57 5.43
CA VAL A 55 8.40 -17.27 4.95
C VAL A 55 7.58 -18.55 4.78
N LYS A 56 8.17 -19.67 4.33
CA LYS A 56 7.47 -20.97 4.29
C LYS A 56 7.12 -21.49 5.68
N GLU A 57 8.04 -21.37 6.65
CA GLU A 57 7.83 -21.83 8.03
C GLU A 57 6.70 -21.06 8.71
N GLU A 58 6.74 -19.72 8.69
CA GLU A 58 5.67 -18.85 9.21
C GLU A 58 4.32 -19.08 8.50
N ALA A 59 4.32 -19.24 7.17
CA ALA A 59 3.10 -19.48 6.39
C ALA A 59 2.47 -20.86 6.61
N LEU A 60 3.20 -21.84 7.16
CA LEU A 60 2.65 -23.12 7.57
C LEU A 60 2.34 -23.19 9.08
N GLY A 61 2.89 -22.27 9.88
CA GLY A 61 2.69 -22.20 11.33
C GLY A 61 1.50 -21.34 11.78
N GLN A 62 1.04 -20.38 10.97
CA GLN A 62 -0.06 -19.48 11.34
C GLN A 62 -1.44 -20.02 10.91
N GLU A 63 -2.34 -20.24 11.89
CA GLU A 63 -3.77 -20.20 11.61
C GLU A 63 -4.14 -18.78 11.14
N VAL A 64 -4.64 -18.67 9.90
CA VAL A 64 -5.06 -17.39 9.32
C VAL A 64 -6.14 -16.77 10.21
N MET A 65 -5.85 -15.61 10.80
CA MET A 65 -6.82 -14.90 11.64
C MET A 65 -8.10 -14.63 10.83
N THR A 66 -9.26 -14.93 11.42
CA THR A 66 -10.60 -14.99 10.78
C THR A 66 -11.15 -13.65 10.25
N GLN A 67 -10.30 -12.63 10.14
CA GLN A 67 -10.60 -11.29 9.63
C GLN A 67 -9.74 -10.89 8.41
N LEU A 68 -8.74 -11.69 8.03
CA LEU A 68 -7.88 -11.47 6.86
C LEU A 68 -8.10 -12.57 5.81
N SER A 69 -7.95 -12.23 4.53
CA SER A 69 -7.87 -13.26 3.48
C SER A 69 -6.51 -13.99 3.53
N PRO A 70 -6.39 -15.24 3.05
CA PRO A 70 -5.10 -15.94 3.00
C PRO A 70 -4.02 -15.16 2.25
N GLY A 71 -4.39 -14.46 1.15
CA GLY A 71 -3.48 -13.54 0.45
C GLY A 71 -3.00 -12.38 1.33
N GLN A 72 -3.89 -11.74 2.10
CA GLN A 72 -3.49 -10.68 3.05
C GLN A 72 -2.62 -11.19 4.20
N ALA A 73 -2.87 -12.40 4.70
CA ALA A 73 -2.02 -13.03 5.72
C ALA A 73 -0.62 -13.36 5.16
N PHE A 74 -0.54 -13.91 3.95
CA PHE A 74 0.74 -14.19 3.29
C PHE A 74 1.50 -12.89 2.94
N VAL A 75 0.80 -11.83 2.50
CA VAL A 75 1.36 -10.47 2.38
C VAL A 75 1.97 -10.01 3.71
N LYS A 76 1.25 -10.16 4.84
CA LYS A 76 1.77 -9.77 6.16
C LYS A 76 3.03 -10.56 6.53
N ILE A 77 3.04 -11.88 6.34
CA ILE A 77 4.21 -12.72 6.62
C ILE A 77 5.43 -12.30 5.79
N VAL A 78 5.23 -12.01 4.50
CA VAL A 78 6.31 -11.49 3.62
C VAL A 78 6.78 -10.11 4.08
N TYR A 79 5.88 -9.21 4.52
CA TYR A 79 6.24 -7.91 5.09
C TYR A 79 7.02 -8.02 6.41
N ASP A 80 6.52 -8.82 7.35
CA ASP A 80 7.09 -9.01 8.67
C ASP A 80 8.52 -9.60 8.53
N GLU A 81 8.71 -10.60 7.66
CA GLU A 81 10.03 -11.20 7.40
C GLU A 81 10.98 -10.27 6.61
N LEU A 82 10.49 -9.48 5.65
CA LEU A 82 11.30 -8.45 5.00
C LEU A 82 11.77 -7.39 6.02
N THR A 83 10.89 -7.02 6.96
CA THR A 83 11.19 -6.05 8.01
C THR A 83 12.22 -6.64 8.99
N LYS A 84 11.98 -7.84 9.55
CA LYS A 84 12.96 -8.56 10.39
C LYS A 84 14.33 -8.67 9.71
N MET A 85 14.38 -9.08 8.44
CA MET A 85 15.64 -9.27 7.68
C MET A 85 16.39 -7.95 7.42
N MET A 86 15.70 -6.81 7.33
CA MET A 86 16.34 -5.48 7.26
C MET A 86 16.65 -4.89 8.66
N GLY A 87 15.96 -5.36 9.69
CA GLY A 87 16.13 -4.98 11.09
C GLY A 87 14.81 -4.54 11.73
N GLU A 88 14.62 -4.85 13.01
CA GLU A 88 13.36 -4.58 13.70
C GLU A 88 13.17 -3.08 14.06
N ALA A 89 14.22 -2.26 13.99
CA ALA A 89 14.19 -0.84 14.33
C ALA A 89 15.17 0.01 13.49
N ASN A 90 14.95 1.33 13.49
CA ASN A 90 15.95 2.30 13.03
C ASN A 90 17.01 2.48 14.14
N GLU A 91 18.18 1.87 13.95
CA GLU A 91 19.34 2.03 14.84
C GLU A 91 20.13 3.29 14.45
N SER A 92 20.08 4.32 15.30
CA SER A 92 20.80 5.57 15.08
C SER A 92 22.33 5.43 15.25
N LEU A 93 23.06 6.52 14.99
CA LEU A 93 24.45 6.61 15.41
C LEU A 93 24.57 6.70 16.94
N ASP A 94 25.54 6.00 17.52
CA ASP A 94 25.97 6.24 18.89
C ASP A 94 26.78 7.53 18.95
N LEU A 95 26.13 8.58 19.47
CA LEU A 95 26.72 9.89 19.76
C LEU A 95 26.81 10.13 21.28
N ALA A 96 26.67 9.09 22.10
CA ALA A 96 26.76 9.14 23.56
C ALA A 96 28.20 8.93 24.08
N ALA A 97 29.12 8.47 23.22
CA ALA A 97 30.55 8.39 23.51
C ALA A 97 31.20 9.76 23.77
N LYS A 98 32.38 9.75 24.40
CA LYS A 98 33.11 10.96 24.79
C LYS A 98 33.62 11.74 23.56
N PRO A 99 33.30 13.05 23.42
CA PRO A 99 33.77 13.86 22.30
C PRO A 99 35.30 13.96 22.15
N PRO A 100 35.83 14.07 20.92
CA PRO A 100 35.13 13.90 19.66
C PRO A 100 34.76 12.43 19.42
N VAL A 101 33.49 12.17 19.08
CA VAL A 101 33.03 10.85 18.62
C VAL A 101 33.66 10.59 17.26
N VAL A 102 34.39 9.50 17.10
CA VAL A 102 35.12 9.20 15.85
C VAL A 102 34.30 8.24 15.00
N ILE A 103 33.98 8.66 13.77
CA ILE A 103 33.25 7.89 12.76
C ILE A 103 34.21 7.57 11.61
N LEU A 104 34.50 6.29 11.40
CA LEU A 104 35.32 5.80 10.29
C LEU A 104 34.42 5.33 9.14
N LEU A 105 34.65 5.82 7.91
CA LEU A 105 33.95 5.36 6.71
C LEU A 105 34.82 4.37 5.93
N ALA A 106 34.39 3.11 5.84
CA ALA A 106 35.07 2.03 5.12
C ALA A 106 34.24 1.53 3.93
N GLY A 107 34.86 0.80 3.00
CA GLY A 107 34.19 0.17 1.85
C GLY A 107 34.87 0.41 0.50
N LEU A 108 34.25 -0.09 -0.57
CA LEU A 108 34.83 -0.14 -1.92
C LEU A 108 35.20 1.23 -2.51
N GLN A 109 36.04 1.19 -3.54
CA GLN A 109 36.20 2.29 -4.50
C GLN A 109 34.87 2.55 -5.23
N GLY A 110 34.53 3.81 -5.50
CA GLY A 110 33.29 4.18 -6.22
C GLY A 110 31.99 4.10 -5.41
N ALA A 111 31.99 3.52 -4.19
CA ALA A 111 30.82 3.40 -3.32
C ALA A 111 30.31 4.71 -2.70
N GLY A 112 31.00 5.84 -2.92
CA GLY A 112 30.54 7.18 -2.53
C GLY A 112 30.91 7.63 -1.11
N LYS A 113 31.99 7.10 -0.51
CA LYS A 113 32.44 7.45 0.86
C LYS A 113 32.64 8.96 1.08
N THR A 114 33.45 9.62 0.24
CA THR A 114 33.73 11.06 0.34
C THR A 114 32.46 11.93 0.29
N THR A 115 31.52 11.59 -0.60
CA THR A 115 30.22 12.27 -0.68
C THR A 115 29.34 11.98 0.54
N THR A 116 29.43 10.75 1.07
CA THR A 116 28.72 10.32 2.29
C THR A 116 29.26 11.01 3.54
N ALA A 117 30.57 11.27 3.63
CA ALA A 117 31.18 12.06 4.70
C ALA A 117 30.57 13.47 4.76
N ALA A 118 30.51 14.17 3.62
CA ALA A 118 29.95 15.53 3.56
C ALA A 118 28.45 15.55 3.88
N LYS A 119 27.67 14.63 3.31
CA LYS A 119 26.26 14.43 3.64
C LYS A 119 26.03 14.17 5.13
N LEU A 120 26.83 13.29 5.74
CA LEU A 120 26.71 12.93 7.15
C LEU A 120 27.12 14.10 8.06
N GLY A 121 28.20 14.82 7.71
CA GLY A 121 28.60 16.04 8.39
C GLY A 121 27.51 17.11 8.34
N ARG A 122 26.86 17.29 7.19
CA ARG A 122 25.69 18.17 7.03
C ARG A 122 24.52 17.71 7.90
N PHE A 123 24.16 16.43 7.87
CA PHE A 123 23.09 15.86 8.67
C PHE A 123 23.33 16.07 10.18
N LEU A 124 24.53 15.77 10.68
CA LEU A 124 24.90 15.94 12.09
C LEU A 124 24.89 17.41 12.52
N LYS A 125 25.37 18.32 11.66
CA LYS A 125 25.34 19.78 11.88
C LYS A 125 23.91 20.34 11.87
N GLU A 126 23.11 20.01 10.85
CA GLU A 126 21.78 20.59 10.65
C GLU A 126 20.72 19.97 11.57
N ARG A 127 20.71 18.63 11.73
CA ARG A 127 19.67 17.89 12.47
C ARG A 127 20.06 17.65 13.92
N GLN A 128 21.28 17.16 14.18
CA GLN A 128 21.77 16.82 15.53
C GLN A 128 22.48 17.98 16.24
N LYS A 129 22.63 19.15 15.58
CA LYS A 129 23.27 20.37 16.10
C LYS A 129 24.69 20.18 16.64
N LYS A 130 25.42 19.20 16.11
CA LYS A 130 26.80 18.90 16.50
C LYS A 130 27.82 19.75 15.76
N LYS A 131 28.91 20.13 16.42
CA LYS A 131 30.11 20.68 15.75
C LYS A 131 30.93 19.52 15.18
N VAL A 132 30.95 19.41 13.86
CA VAL A 132 31.61 18.30 13.14
C VAL A 132 32.94 18.77 12.57
N ALA A 133 33.91 17.86 12.48
CA ALA A 133 35.04 17.96 11.56
C ALA A 133 35.14 16.75 10.62
N MET A 134 35.82 16.94 9.49
CA MET A 134 36.17 15.89 8.54
C MET A 134 37.68 15.87 8.26
N VAL A 135 38.22 14.67 8.03
CA VAL A 135 39.59 14.46 7.53
C VAL A 135 39.58 13.37 6.46
N SER A 136 40.47 13.47 5.47
CA SER A 136 40.68 12.41 4.47
C SER A 136 41.92 11.62 4.83
N ALA A 137 41.76 10.30 4.90
CA ALA A 137 42.83 9.31 4.93
C ALA A 137 42.93 8.56 3.58
N ASP A 138 42.40 9.16 2.50
CA ASP A 138 42.53 8.69 1.11
C ASP A 138 43.73 9.38 0.44
N VAL A 139 44.95 8.97 0.85
CA VAL A 139 46.21 9.50 0.29
C VAL A 139 46.53 8.96 -1.10
N TYR A 140 45.98 7.78 -1.44
CA TYR A 140 46.28 7.05 -2.66
C TYR A 140 45.56 7.62 -3.90
N ARG A 141 44.36 8.16 -3.72
CA ARG A 141 43.52 8.60 -4.83
C ARG A 141 43.77 10.07 -5.18
N PRO A 142 44.14 10.39 -6.45
CA PRO A 142 44.39 11.76 -6.87
C PRO A 142 43.26 12.73 -6.50
N ALA A 143 43.64 13.82 -5.83
CA ALA A 143 42.75 14.88 -5.36
C ALA A 143 41.61 14.46 -4.41
N ALA A 144 41.61 13.27 -3.80
CA ALA A 144 40.57 12.86 -2.84
C ALA A 144 40.50 13.78 -1.60
N ILE A 145 41.68 14.10 -1.02
CA ILE A 145 41.84 15.10 0.05
C ILE A 145 41.20 16.44 -0.36
N LYS A 146 41.48 16.91 -1.60
CA LYS A 146 40.96 18.18 -2.11
C LYS A 146 39.46 18.14 -2.38
N GLN A 147 38.93 17.00 -2.85
CA GLN A 147 37.50 16.79 -3.00
C GLN A 147 36.80 16.93 -1.65
N LEU A 148 37.28 16.23 -0.61
CA LEU A 148 36.70 16.30 0.73
C LEU A 148 36.76 17.72 1.31
N GLN A 149 37.87 18.45 1.11
CA GLN A 149 37.98 19.86 1.50
C GLN A 149 36.91 20.74 0.84
N THR A 150 36.67 20.56 -0.47
CA THR A 150 35.64 21.32 -1.20
C THR A 150 34.24 21.02 -0.67
N VAL A 151 33.84 19.74 -0.57
CA VAL A 151 32.48 19.41 -0.09
C VAL A 151 32.29 19.70 1.40
N ALA A 152 33.35 19.69 2.21
CA ALA A 152 33.33 20.16 3.60
C ALA A 152 33.06 21.66 3.70
N ALA A 153 33.69 22.47 2.83
CA ALA A 153 33.42 23.90 2.74
C ALA A 153 31.98 24.20 2.29
N GLU A 154 31.44 23.45 1.31
CA GLU A 154 30.06 23.60 0.83
C GLU A 154 29.01 23.35 1.92
N VAL A 155 29.23 22.36 2.80
CA VAL A 155 28.34 22.12 3.96
C VAL A 155 28.73 22.96 5.20
N GLY A 156 29.83 23.71 5.12
CA GLY A 156 30.41 24.53 6.20
C GLY A 156 30.78 23.72 7.44
N VAL A 157 31.45 22.60 7.27
CA VAL A 157 31.98 21.73 8.34
C VAL A 157 33.50 21.87 8.40
N ASP A 158 34.09 21.86 9.60
CA ASP A 158 35.54 22.02 9.79
C ASP A 158 36.30 20.94 8.99
N PHE A 159 37.23 21.33 8.11
CA PHE A 159 38.13 20.39 7.45
C PHE A 159 39.50 20.41 8.15
N ILE A 160 40.03 19.22 8.46
CA ILE A 160 41.37 19.08 9.03
C ILE A 160 42.34 18.74 7.90
N GLU A 161 43.34 19.61 7.72
CA GLU A 161 44.32 19.50 6.65
C GLU A 161 45.12 18.20 6.73
N SER A 162 45.45 17.67 5.56
CA SER A 162 46.09 16.37 5.32
C SER A 162 46.85 16.46 4.00
N ASP A 163 47.99 15.79 3.89
CA ASP A 163 48.77 15.71 2.65
C ASP A 163 48.90 14.26 2.14
N ALA A 164 49.05 14.09 0.83
CA ALA A 164 49.16 12.76 0.20
C ALA A 164 50.51 12.06 0.45
N SER A 165 51.49 12.76 1.03
CA SER A 165 52.77 12.18 1.50
C SER A 165 52.77 11.83 2.99
N GLU A 166 51.70 12.16 3.74
CA GLU A 166 51.55 11.70 5.12
C GLU A 166 51.07 10.24 5.20
N ASP A 167 51.40 9.59 6.31
CA ASP A 167 50.91 8.27 6.68
C ASP A 167 49.44 8.35 7.15
N PRO A 168 48.51 7.52 6.63
CA PRO A 168 47.08 7.60 6.97
C PRO A 168 46.75 7.48 8.46
N ILE A 169 47.55 6.73 9.22
CA ILE A 169 47.37 6.55 10.67
C ILE A 169 47.78 7.84 11.38
N LYS A 170 48.91 8.45 10.99
CA LYS A 170 49.37 9.75 11.53
C LYS A 170 48.37 10.86 11.20
N ILE A 171 47.81 10.90 9.99
CA ILE A 171 46.75 11.85 9.62
C ILE A 171 45.57 11.74 10.59
N ALA A 172 45.04 10.53 10.78
CA ALA A 172 43.84 10.33 11.59
C ALA A 172 44.09 10.58 13.10
N GLN A 173 45.26 10.20 13.63
CA GLN A 173 45.65 10.51 15.01
C GLN A 173 45.84 12.03 15.21
N ARG A 174 46.49 12.73 14.26
CA ARG A 174 46.64 14.19 14.26
C ARG A 174 45.28 14.88 14.21
N ALA A 175 44.34 14.35 13.42
CA ALA A 175 42.98 14.86 13.33
C ALA A 175 42.16 14.67 14.62
N ILE A 176 42.30 13.54 15.33
CA ILE A 176 41.70 13.36 16.65
C ILE A 176 42.26 14.38 17.67
N GLY A 177 43.56 14.70 17.58
CA GLY A 177 44.18 15.78 18.36
C GLY A 177 43.57 17.14 18.05
N GLN A 178 43.53 17.52 16.78
CA GLN A 178 42.98 18.82 16.36
C GLN A 178 41.48 18.97 16.65
N ALA A 179 40.70 17.89 16.48
CA ALA A 179 39.27 17.89 16.81
C ALA A 179 39.01 18.12 18.31
N LYS A 180 39.88 17.62 19.19
CA LYS A 180 39.84 17.92 20.64
C LYS A 180 40.16 19.39 20.93
N ILE A 181 41.20 19.94 20.29
CA ILE A 181 41.61 21.35 20.43
C ILE A 181 40.52 22.30 19.91
N ASN A 182 39.85 21.94 18.81
CA ASN A 182 38.79 22.74 18.18
C ASN A 182 37.40 22.58 18.85
N PHE A 183 37.31 21.79 19.94
CA PHE A 183 36.07 21.44 20.65
C PHE A 183 34.97 20.88 19.73
N ASN A 184 35.34 19.93 18.86
CA ASN A 184 34.40 19.26 17.97
C ASN A 184 33.70 18.09 18.67
N ASP A 185 32.38 17.97 18.48
CA ASP A 185 31.57 16.85 18.95
C ASP A 185 31.89 15.55 18.22
N VAL A 186 32.13 15.64 16.91
CA VAL A 186 32.27 14.49 15.99
C VAL A 186 33.41 14.72 15.01
N LEU A 187 34.19 13.68 14.74
CA LEU A 187 35.17 13.62 13.66
C LEU A 187 34.80 12.50 12.69
N ILE A 188 34.64 12.82 11.40
CA ILE A 188 34.45 11.83 10.33
C ILE A 188 35.79 11.62 9.60
N VAL A 189 36.19 10.36 9.44
CA VAL A 189 37.40 9.92 8.74
C VAL A 189 37.00 9.21 7.45
N ASP A 190 37.27 9.82 6.29
CA ASP A 190 37.03 9.23 4.96
C ASP A 190 38.27 8.46 4.50
N THR A 191 38.20 7.13 4.35
CA THR A 191 39.35 6.31 3.93
C THR A 191 39.41 6.10 2.42
N ALA A 192 40.56 5.64 1.93
CA ALA A 192 40.70 5.10 0.59
C ALA A 192 39.65 4.03 0.23
N GLY A 193 39.36 3.91 -1.07
CA GLY A 193 38.67 2.75 -1.65
C GLY A 193 39.60 1.55 -1.73
N ARG A 194 39.17 0.42 -1.15
CA ARG A 194 39.93 -0.83 -1.09
C ARG A 194 39.11 -1.93 -1.74
N LEU A 195 39.73 -2.83 -2.48
CA LEU A 195 39.08 -4.03 -2.98
C LEU A 195 39.11 -5.11 -1.89
N HIS A 196 38.07 -5.93 -1.80
CA HIS A 196 37.99 -6.98 -0.78
C HIS A 196 38.94 -8.18 -1.02
N VAL A 197 39.74 -8.12 -2.08
CA VAL A 197 40.75 -9.13 -2.50
C VAL A 197 42.19 -8.62 -2.34
N ASP A 198 42.39 -7.45 -1.74
CA ASP A 198 43.68 -6.81 -1.54
C ASP A 198 44.04 -6.89 -0.05
N ASP A 199 44.77 -7.95 0.33
CA ASP A 199 45.10 -8.24 1.74
C ASP A 199 45.96 -7.15 2.38
N ASP A 200 46.93 -6.59 1.65
CA ASP A 200 47.78 -5.48 2.13
C ASP A 200 46.93 -4.24 2.46
N MET A 201 45.99 -3.88 1.58
CA MET A 201 45.05 -2.80 1.87
C MET A 201 44.09 -3.14 3.02
N MET A 202 43.66 -4.39 3.15
CA MET A 202 42.76 -4.80 4.24
C MET A 202 43.48 -4.85 5.60
N ASP A 203 44.78 -5.11 5.65
CA ASP A 203 45.59 -5.00 6.88
C ASP A 203 45.92 -3.56 7.24
N GLU A 204 46.16 -2.66 6.28
CA GLU A 204 46.34 -1.23 6.59
C GLU A 204 45.09 -0.62 7.25
N ILE A 205 43.88 -0.96 6.79
CA ILE A 205 42.65 -0.44 7.42
C ILE A 205 42.37 -1.06 8.79
N LYS A 206 42.80 -2.31 9.06
CA LYS A 206 42.82 -2.89 10.41
C LYS A 206 43.77 -2.10 11.33
N ALA A 207 44.98 -1.79 10.86
CA ALA A 207 45.96 -1.01 11.59
C ALA A 207 45.45 0.41 11.89
N LEU A 208 44.85 1.09 10.90
CA LEU A 208 44.21 2.40 11.05
C LEU A 208 43.08 2.34 12.09
N HIS A 209 42.17 1.38 11.98
CA HIS A 209 41.07 1.20 12.93
C HIS A 209 41.57 0.98 14.37
N ALA A 210 42.54 0.07 14.55
CA ALA A 210 43.14 -0.22 15.86
C ALA A 210 43.86 0.99 16.46
N ALA A 211 44.52 1.80 15.63
CA ALA A 211 45.31 2.96 16.05
C ALA A 211 44.48 4.23 16.37
N ILE A 212 43.20 4.28 15.96
CA ILE A 212 42.30 5.42 16.22
C ILE A 212 41.15 5.09 17.17
N GLY A 213 40.74 3.82 17.29
CA GLY A 213 39.66 3.36 18.17
C GLY A 213 38.31 4.06 17.89
N PRO A 214 37.73 3.91 16.69
CA PRO A 214 36.51 4.62 16.32
C PRO A 214 35.30 4.14 17.14
N THR A 215 34.35 5.04 17.38
CA THR A 215 33.06 4.72 18.02
C THR A 215 32.11 4.07 17.01
N GLU A 216 32.13 4.55 15.77
CA GLU A 216 31.33 4.02 14.66
C GLU A 216 32.26 3.69 13.49
N THR A 217 32.17 2.46 12.99
CA THR A 217 32.82 2.01 11.75
C THR A 217 31.72 1.66 10.76
N LEU A 218 31.47 2.59 9.84
CA LEU A 218 30.35 2.53 8.90
C LEU A 218 30.84 2.01 7.54
N PHE A 219 30.28 0.88 7.11
CA PHE A 219 30.53 0.33 5.79
C PHE A 219 29.62 0.99 4.76
N VAL A 220 30.20 1.70 3.80
CA VAL A 220 29.49 2.40 2.74
C VAL A 220 29.50 1.53 1.49
N VAL A 221 28.31 1.19 0.99
CA VAL A 221 28.12 0.29 -0.15
C VAL A 221 27.10 0.86 -1.13
N ASP A 222 27.37 0.66 -2.41
CA ASP A 222 26.51 1.12 -3.51
C ASP A 222 25.34 0.15 -3.70
N ALA A 223 24.10 0.65 -3.71
CA ALA A 223 22.91 -0.16 -3.88
C ALA A 223 22.81 -0.82 -5.28
N MET A 224 23.56 -0.33 -6.27
CA MET A 224 23.72 -0.97 -7.58
C MET A 224 24.67 -2.18 -7.54
N THR A 225 25.44 -2.35 -6.45
CA THR A 225 26.25 -3.57 -6.25
C THR A 225 25.29 -4.69 -5.84
N GLY A 226 24.98 -5.58 -6.78
CA GLY A 226 24.09 -6.73 -6.58
C GLY A 226 24.73 -7.83 -5.73
N GLN A 227 24.78 -9.05 -6.25
CA GLN A 227 25.23 -10.21 -5.47
C GLN A 227 26.68 -10.10 -4.92
N ASP A 228 27.56 -9.27 -5.49
CA ASP A 228 28.91 -9.07 -4.95
C ASP A 228 28.97 -8.20 -3.68
N ALA A 229 27.90 -7.45 -3.37
CA ALA A 229 27.79 -6.73 -2.10
C ALA A 229 27.81 -7.70 -0.91
N ALA A 230 27.32 -8.93 -1.09
CA ALA A 230 27.41 -10.00 -0.12
C ALA A 230 28.85 -10.39 0.22
N ASN A 231 29.66 -10.70 -0.80
CA ASN A 231 31.06 -11.11 -0.63
C ASN A 231 31.88 -9.99 -0.01
N THR A 232 31.76 -8.78 -0.57
CA THR A 232 32.42 -7.58 -0.09
C THR A 232 32.06 -7.30 1.37
N ALA A 233 30.76 -7.26 1.71
CA ALA A 233 30.33 -6.92 3.05
C ALA A 233 30.77 -7.96 4.08
N LYS A 234 30.81 -9.25 3.70
CA LYS A 234 31.41 -10.29 4.54
C LYS A 234 32.88 -10.00 4.79
N ALA A 235 33.70 -9.81 3.75
CA ALA A 235 35.13 -9.56 3.90
C ALA A 235 35.44 -8.32 4.76
N PHE A 236 34.68 -7.23 4.60
CA PHE A 236 34.80 -6.04 5.45
C PHE A 236 34.33 -6.27 6.91
N ASN A 237 33.34 -7.13 7.14
CA ASN A 237 32.85 -7.49 8.48
C ASN A 237 33.76 -8.48 9.22
N ASP A 238 34.40 -9.39 8.49
CA ASP A 238 35.37 -10.33 9.04
C ASP A 238 36.71 -9.62 9.33
N ALA A 239 37.04 -8.56 8.58
CA ALA A 239 38.25 -7.76 8.77
C ALA A 239 38.11 -6.61 9.78
N LEU A 240 36.95 -5.94 9.85
CA LEU A 240 36.72 -4.76 10.71
C LEU A 240 35.47 -4.97 11.57
N PRO A 241 35.46 -4.52 12.84
CA PRO A 241 34.27 -4.57 13.69
C PRO A 241 33.28 -3.48 13.29
N LEU A 242 32.59 -3.69 12.16
CA LEU A 242 31.56 -2.80 11.64
C LEU A 242 30.46 -2.55 12.68
N THR A 243 29.99 -1.30 12.78
CA THR A 243 28.90 -0.88 13.67
C THR A 243 27.62 -0.51 12.93
N GLY A 244 27.72 -0.28 11.61
CA GLY A 244 26.58 0.00 10.75
C GLY A 244 26.94 0.09 9.27
N VAL A 245 25.93 0.31 8.45
CA VAL A 245 25.99 0.32 6.99
C VAL A 245 25.31 1.58 6.45
N ILE A 246 25.85 2.15 5.37
CA ILE A 246 25.19 3.20 4.58
C ILE A 246 25.07 2.70 3.13
N LEU A 247 23.84 2.69 2.61
CA LEU A 247 23.57 2.40 1.20
C LEU A 247 23.61 3.71 0.39
N THR A 248 24.26 3.73 -0.76
CA THR A 248 24.31 4.89 -1.66
C THR A 248 23.66 4.59 -3.02
N LYS A 249 23.35 5.64 -3.80
CA LYS A 249 22.71 5.56 -5.14
C LYS A 249 21.32 4.88 -5.13
N THR A 250 20.62 5.02 -4.01
CA THR A 250 19.31 4.41 -3.72
C THR A 250 18.13 5.11 -4.44
N ASP A 251 18.44 6.16 -5.19
CA ASP A 251 17.57 6.88 -6.12
C ASP A 251 17.56 6.28 -7.54
N GLY A 252 18.56 5.47 -7.89
CA GLY A 252 18.67 4.86 -9.22
C GLY A 252 17.81 3.60 -9.41
N ASP A 253 18.04 2.92 -10.53
CA ASP A 253 17.48 1.59 -10.86
C ASP A 253 18.20 0.43 -10.14
N ALA A 254 18.89 0.74 -9.04
CA ALA A 254 19.35 -0.25 -8.07
C ALA A 254 18.15 -1.04 -7.55
N ARG A 255 18.11 -2.37 -7.70
CA ARG A 255 16.86 -3.15 -7.51
C ARG A 255 16.48 -3.49 -6.07
N GLY A 256 17.16 -2.90 -5.09
CA GLY A 256 16.89 -3.11 -3.66
C GLY A 256 17.65 -4.27 -2.99
N GLY A 257 18.02 -5.32 -3.73
CA GLY A 257 18.55 -6.55 -3.15
C GLY A 257 19.87 -6.43 -2.38
N ALA A 258 20.67 -5.41 -2.66
CA ALA A 258 21.88 -5.07 -1.92
C ALA A 258 21.60 -4.84 -0.41
N ALA A 259 20.48 -4.20 -0.07
CA ALA A 259 20.13 -3.88 1.32
C ALA A 259 19.91 -5.14 2.17
N LEU A 260 19.04 -6.03 1.69
CA LEU A 260 18.76 -7.34 2.29
C LEU A 260 20.03 -8.17 2.40
N SER A 261 20.81 -8.23 1.31
CA SER A 261 22.03 -9.05 1.23
C SER A 261 23.09 -8.62 2.25
N VAL A 262 23.30 -7.31 2.42
CA VAL A 262 24.33 -6.78 3.33
C VAL A 262 23.92 -6.89 4.81
N ARG A 263 22.64 -6.61 5.16
CA ARG A 263 22.17 -6.78 6.56
C ARG A 263 22.20 -8.24 6.97
N ALA A 264 21.70 -9.16 6.14
CA ALA A 264 21.65 -10.58 6.47
C ALA A 264 23.03 -11.21 6.68
N ILE A 265 24.05 -10.76 5.95
CA ILE A 265 25.40 -11.35 5.99
C ILE A 265 26.30 -10.73 7.07
N THR A 266 26.18 -9.42 7.31
CA THR A 266 27.00 -8.74 8.33
C THR A 266 26.34 -8.73 9.71
N GLY A 267 25.02 -8.88 9.76
CA GLY A 267 24.21 -8.64 10.95
C GLY A 267 24.13 -7.15 11.37
N LYS A 268 24.78 -6.21 10.66
CA LYS A 268 24.94 -4.82 11.11
C LYS A 268 23.83 -3.90 10.58
N PRO A 269 23.36 -2.93 11.38
CA PRO A 269 22.27 -2.05 10.97
C PRO A 269 22.62 -1.18 9.77
N ILE A 270 21.71 -1.12 8.80
CA ILE A 270 21.69 -0.02 7.84
C ILE A 270 21.21 1.22 8.60
N LYS A 271 22.03 2.27 8.68
CA LYS A 271 21.72 3.50 9.42
C LYS A 271 21.18 4.61 8.51
N PHE A 272 21.64 4.67 7.25
CA PHE A 272 21.23 5.71 6.29
C PHE A 272 21.11 5.22 4.83
N LEU A 273 20.32 5.94 4.04
CA LEU A 273 20.16 5.83 2.59
C LEU A 273 20.61 7.13 1.89
N GLY A 274 21.50 7.00 0.91
CA GLY A 274 22.01 8.09 0.09
C GLY A 274 21.22 8.29 -1.20
N MET A 275 20.08 8.98 -1.10
CA MET A 275 19.06 9.19 -2.15
C MET A 275 19.48 10.20 -3.26
N GLY A 276 20.63 9.99 -3.90
CA GLY A 276 21.13 10.79 -5.03
C GLY A 276 22.34 11.66 -4.71
N GLU A 277 22.83 12.44 -5.67
CA GLU A 277 24.17 13.06 -5.58
C GLU A 277 24.26 14.26 -4.62
N LYS A 278 23.15 14.99 -4.41
CA LYS A 278 23.14 16.25 -3.64
C LYS A 278 23.51 16.06 -2.17
N LEU A 279 24.12 17.07 -1.56
CA LEU A 279 24.62 16.99 -0.18
C LEU A 279 23.54 16.99 0.91
N ASP A 280 22.26 17.24 0.58
CA ASP A 280 21.09 17.00 1.44
C ASP A 280 20.49 15.59 1.30
N ALA A 281 20.89 14.83 0.27
CA ALA A 281 20.31 13.53 -0.04
C ALA A 281 20.84 12.39 0.84
N LEU A 282 20.56 12.48 2.14
CA LEU A 282 20.84 11.43 3.14
C LEU A 282 19.64 11.31 4.09
N GLU A 283 18.93 10.18 4.00
CA GLU A 283 17.78 9.87 4.85
C GLU A 283 18.15 8.79 5.88
N PRO A 284 17.65 8.85 7.13
CA PRO A 284 17.75 7.73 8.07
C PRO A 284 17.04 6.49 7.52
N PHE A 285 17.61 5.30 7.73
CA PHE A 285 16.98 4.06 7.31
C PHE A 285 15.76 3.72 8.16
N HIS A 286 14.68 3.26 7.53
CA HIS A 286 13.47 2.81 8.22
C HIS A 286 13.02 1.48 7.60
N PRO A 287 13.33 0.33 8.23
CA PRO A 287 13.03 -1.00 7.71
C PRO A 287 11.57 -1.16 7.25
N GLU A 288 10.62 -0.80 8.12
CA GLU A 288 9.17 -0.79 7.87
C GLU A 288 8.82 -0.07 6.55
N ARG A 289 9.32 1.16 6.38
CA ARG A 289 9.02 2.00 5.20
C ARG A 289 9.65 1.44 3.92
N VAL A 290 10.77 0.73 4.05
CA VAL A 290 11.44 0.07 2.93
C VAL A 290 10.68 -1.19 2.55
N ALA A 291 10.23 -2.01 3.50
CA ALA A 291 9.37 -3.16 3.25
C ALA A 291 7.99 -2.75 2.66
N GLN A 292 7.39 -1.67 3.17
CA GLN A 292 6.17 -1.06 2.60
C GLN A 292 6.38 -0.62 1.13
N ARG A 293 7.53 0.01 0.82
CA ARG A 293 7.92 0.38 -0.56
C ARG A 293 8.14 -0.84 -1.45
N ILE A 294 8.81 -1.88 -0.96
CA ILE A 294 9.10 -3.17 -1.64
C ILE A 294 7.83 -3.96 -2.00
N LEU A 295 6.74 -3.78 -1.26
CA LEU A 295 5.47 -4.46 -1.54
C LEU A 295 4.47 -3.56 -2.27
N GLY A 296 4.77 -2.27 -2.48
CA GLY A 296 3.85 -1.29 -3.07
C GLY A 296 2.57 -1.06 -2.25
N MET A 297 2.59 -1.43 -0.97
CA MET A 297 1.39 -1.69 -0.17
C MET A 297 1.24 -0.74 1.02
N GLY A 298 1.39 0.56 0.77
CA GLY A 298 0.99 1.59 1.76
C GLY A 298 -0.48 1.44 2.19
N ASP A 299 -1.35 1.02 1.27
CA ASP A 299 -2.79 0.89 1.54
C ASP A 299 -3.15 -0.44 2.22
N VAL A 300 -2.53 -1.56 1.83
CA VAL A 300 -2.82 -2.87 2.45
C VAL A 300 -2.25 -2.95 3.87
N LEU A 301 -1.03 -2.42 4.10
CA LEU A 301 -0.49 -2.36 5.46
C LEU A 301 -1.22 -1.32 6.31
N SER A 302 -1.70 -0.20 5.74
CA SER A 302 -2.53 0.71 6.54
C SER A 302 -3.92 0.16 6.87
N LEU A 303 -4.48 -0.77 6.07
CA LEU A 303 -5.67 -1.56 6.45
C LEU A 303 -5.37 -2.52 7.62
N VAL A 304 -4.21 -3.19 7.62
CA VAL A 304 -3.78 -4.06 8.74
C VAL A 304 -3.48 -3.23 10.00
N GLU A 305 -2.77 -2.11 9.87
CA GLU A 305 -2.53 -1.16 10.97
C GLU A 305 -3.83 -0.56 11.51
N GLU A 306 -4.89 -0.38 10.71
CA GLU A 306 -6.19 0.11 11.19
C GLU A 306 -7.00 -0.93 11.99
N VAL A 307 -6.76 -2.24 11.78
CA VAL A 307 -7.28 -3.30 12.66
C VAL A 307 -6.57 -3.27 14.03
N GLU A 308 -5.27 -3.03 14.05
CA GLU A 308 -4.48 -2.96 15.30
C GLU A 308 -4.67 -1.61 16.05
N ARG A 309 -4.80 -0.48 15.34
CA ARG A 309 -4.94 0.87 15.91
C ARG A 309 -6.35 1.16 16.43
N LYS A 310 -6.65 0.65 17.62
CA LYS A 310 -7.79 1.09 18.45
C LYS A 310 -7.77 2.58 18.89
N ILE A 311 -6.81 3.39 18.41
CA ILE A 311 -6.42 4.71 18.96
C ILE A 311 -6.99 5.90 18.15
N ASP A 312 -8.32 6.01 18.06
CA ASP A 312 -9.01 7.31 18.21
C ASP A 312 -10.50 7.20 18.57
N LYS A 313 -11.01 5.98 18.87
CA LYS A 313 -12.42 5.73 19.23
C LYS A 313 -12.93 6.66 20.32
N GLU A 314 -12.12 6.99 21.32
CA GLU A 314 -12.55 7.83 22.44
C GLU A 314 -12.92 9.28 22.01
N LYS A 315 -12.27 9.84 20.99
CA LYS A 315 -12.61 11.17 20.44
C LYS A 315 -13.80 11.09 19.50
N ALA A 316 -13.81 10.11 18.59
CA ALA A 316 -14.92 9.85 17.68
C ALA A 316 -16.23 9.59 18.47
N GLU A 317 -16.17 8.81 19.55
CA GLU A 317 -17.29 8.59 20.46
C GLU A 317 -17.71 9.85 21.21
N LYS A 318 -16.79 10.69 21.70
CA LYS A 318 -17.15 11.97 22.34
C LYS A 318 -17.90 12.87 21.37
N MET A 319 -17.49 12.94 20.10
CA MET A 319 -18.19 13.68 19.05
C MET A 319 -19.55 13.05 18.68
N ALA A 320 -19.62 11.73 18.51
CA ALA A 320 -20.87 11.02 18.26
C ALA A 320 -21.87 11.18 19.40
N LYS A 321 -21.42 11.05 20.66
CA LYS A 321 -22.22 11.24 21.88
C LYS A 321 -22.69 12.70 22.04
N LYS A 322 -21.90 13.70 21.58
CA LYS A 322 -22.32 15.11 21.51
C LYS A 322 -23.45 15.30 20.49
N LEU A 323 -23.31 14.74 19.29
CA LEU A 323 -24.29 14.84 18.21
C LEU A 323 -25.59 14.09 18.52
N GLN A 324 -25.51 12.86 19.05
CA GLN A 324 -26.67 12.07 19.49
C GLN A 324 -27.46 12.75 20.61
N LYS A 325 -26.81 13.50 21.50
CA LYS A 325 -27.46 14.32 22.54
C LYS A 325 -28.00 15.66 22.02
N GLY A 326 -28.11 15.84 20.71
CA GLY A 326 -28.67 17.04 20.07
C GLY A 326 -27.75 18.26 20.06
N GLY A 327 -26.47 18.10 20.42
CA GLY A 327 -25.49 19.18 20.37
C GLY A 327 -25.25 19.67 18.94
N SER A 328 -25.17 20.99 18.77
CA SER A 328 -24.83 21.59 17.48
C SER A 328 -23.37 21.33 17.09
N PHE A 329 -23.17 20.95 15.83
CA PHE A 329 -21.87 21.05 15.16
C PHE A 329 -21.48 22.54 15.07
N ASN A 330 -20.28 22.86 15.53
CA ASN A 330 -19.78 24.24 15.64
C ASN A 330 -18.37 24.38 15.01
N PHE A 331 -17.81 25.60 14.97
CA PHE A 331 -16.51 25.82 14.35
C PHE A 331 -15.33 25.18 15.11
N GLU A 332 -15.49 24.87 16.39
CA GLU A 332 -14.49 24.13 17.18
C GLU A 332 -14.47 22.64 16.76
N ASP A 333 -15.65 22.04 16.52
CA ASP A 333 -15.76 20.70 15.95
C ASP A 333 -15.18 20.65 14.52
N MET A 334 -15.49 21.66 13.70
CA MET A 334 -14.99 21.79 12.33
C MET A 334 -13.45 21.93 12.29
N LEU A 335 -12.86 22.65 13.24
CA LEU A 335 -11.39 22.75 13.36
C LEU A 335 -10.76 21.40 13.72
N MET A 336 -11.32 20.68 14.71
CA MET A 336 -10.82 19.36 15.09
C MET A 336 -10.87 18.35 13.93
N GLN A 337 -11.88 18.43 13.05
CA GLN A 337 -11.96 17.61 11.84
C GLN A 337 -10.86 17.96 10.82
N PHE A 338 -10.53 19.24 10.64
CA PHE A 338 -9.39 19.64 9.80
C PHE A 338 -8.05 19.19 10.39
N GLU A 339 -7.87 19.27 11.71
CA GLU A 339 -6.67 18.75 12.38
C GLU A 339 -6.51 17.22 12.24
N GLN A 340 -7.61 16.45 12.32
CA GLN A 340 -7.59 15.01 12.08
C GLN A 340 -7.28 14.69 10.61
N MET A 341 -7.95 15.35 9.66
CA MET A 341 -7.68 15.17 8.22
C MET A 341 -6.24 15.51 7.85
N ASN A 342 -5.69 16.62 8.37
CA ASN A 342 -4.28 16.99 8.16
C ASN A 342 -3.31 15.91 8.72
N LYS A 343 -3.65 15.23 9.81
CA LYS A 343 -2.87 14.10 10.37
C LYS A 343 -3.01 12.80 9.56
N MET A 344 -4.07 12.65 8.77
CA MET A 344 -4.33 11.49 7.91
C MET A 344 -3.82 11.67 6.45
N GLY A 345 -2.94 12.65 6.19
CA GLY A 345 -2.44 12.92 4.84
C GLY A 345 -3.31 13.87 4.00
N GLY A 346 -4.12 14.70 4.66
CA GLY A 346 -4.97 15.70 4.02
C GLY A 346 -6.20 15.08 3.33
N MET A 347 -6.81 15.84 2.41
CA MET A 347 -7.98 15.35 1.65
C MET A 347 -7.60 14.20 0.71
N MET A 348 -6.37 14.17 0.19
CA MET A 348 -5.88 13.11 -0.69
C MET A 348 -5.76 11.79 0.09
N GLY A 349 -4.99 11.76 1.18
CA GLY A 349 -4.85 10.57 2.03
C GLY A 349 -6.14 10.08 2.70
N PHE A 350 -7.20 10.90 2.75
CA PHE A 350 -8.54 10.45 3.12
C PHE A 350 -9.31 9.80 1.96
N LEU A 351 -9.17 10.32 0.74
CA LEU A 351 -9.82 9.77 -0.46
C LEU A 351 -9.17 8.45 -0.91
N ASP A 352 -7.85 8.36 -0.82
CA ASP A 352 -7.10 7.14 -1.17
C ASP A 352 -7.45 5.97 -0.23
N LYS A 353 -7.88 6.29 1.00
CA LYS A 353 -8.43 5.35 1.99
C LYS A 353 -9.89 4.92 1.76
N LEU A 354 -10.61 5.50 0.80
CA LEU A 354 -12.00 5.09 0.51
C LEU A 354 -12.04 3.95 -0.51
N PRO A 355 -12.51 2.74 -0.12
CA PRO A 355 -12.46 1.57 -0.98
C PRO A 355 -13.29 1.77 -2.26
N GLY A 356 -12.69 1.47 -3.41
CA GLY A 356 -13.32 1.51 -4.72
C GLY A 356 -13.28 2.85 -5.46
N MET A 357 -12.77 3.94 -4.86
CA MET A 357 -12.72 5.26 -5.52
C MET A 357 -11.43 5.59 -6.29
N SER A 358 -10.33 4.87 -6.07
CA SER A 358 -9.02 5.16 -6.65
C SER A 358 -8.98 5.18 -8.18
N ASN A 359 -9.66 4.26 -8.86
CA ASN A 359 -9.63 4.12 -10.33
C ASN A 359 -10.60 5.04 -11.09
N SER A 360 -11.14 6.09 -10.47
CA SER A 360 -12.29 6.85 -11.00
C SER A 360 -11.96 8.11 -11.83
N GLY A 361 -10.69 8.51 -11.95
CA GLY A 361 -10.28 9.78 -12.58
C GLY A 361 -10.66 11.04 -11.78
N ILE A 362 -11.38 10.88 -10.66
CA ILE A 362 -11.76 11.97 -9.76
C ILE A 362 -10.54 12.56 -9.04
N GLN A 363 -9.48 11.75 -8.83
CA GLN A 363 -8.21 12.18 -8.23
C GLN A 363 -7.58 13.36 -8.99
N ASP A 364 -7.48 13.30 -10.33
CA ASP A 364 -6.90 14.39 -11.14
C ASP A 364 -7.66 15.71 -11.01
N ALA A 365 -9.00 15.63 -11.05
CA ALA A 365 -9.86 16.80 -10.89
C ALA A 365 -9.74 17.44 -9.49
N ILE A 366 -9.52 16.63 -8.45
CA ILE A 366 -9.32 17.09 -7.08
C ILE A 366 -7.89 17.62 -6.86
N ALA A 367 -6.88 17.01 -7.47
CA ALA A 367 -5.49 17.49 -7.43
C ALA A 367 -5.38 18.90 -8.03
N GLN A 368 -6.01 19.14 -9.18
CA GLN A 368 -6.08 20.48 -9.80
C GLN A 368 -6.80 21.51 -8.93
N ALA A 369 -7.81 21.11 -8.14
CA ALA A 369 -8.54 22.00 -7.23
C ALA A 369 -7.73 22.45 -6.00
N ASN A 370 -6.57 21.82 -5.73
CA ASN A 370 -5.62 22.16 -4.66
C ASN A 370 -6.28 22.34 -3.26
N PRO A 371 -7.06 21.35 -2.77
CA PRO A 371 -7.96 21.51 -1.62
C PRO A 371 -7.25 21.87 -0.32
N GLU A 372 -6.00 21.45 -0.11
CA GLU A 372 -5.23 21.81 1.09
C GLU A 372 -5.11 23.31 1.31
N LYS A 373 -4.90 24.09 0.24
CA LYS A 373 -4.81 25.55 0.33
C LYS A 373 -6.14 26.18 0.71
N GLN A 374 -7.27 25.51 0.43
CA GLN A 374 -8.59 25.94 0.91
C GLN A 374 -8.78 25.57 2.39
N VAL A 375 -8.41 24.35 2.80
CA VAL A 375 -8.48 23.90 4.20
C VAL A 375 -7.64 24.80 5.11
N LYS A 376 -6.38 25.06 4.76
CA LYS A 376 -5.47 25.96 5.51
C LYS A 376 -6.01 27.40 5.61
N LYS A 377 -6.76 27.88 4.59
CA LYS A 377 -7.46 29.18 4.68
C LYS A 377 -8.65 29.13 5.65
N MET A 378 -9.46 28.08 5.60
CA MET A 378 -10.60 27.89 6.52
C MET A 378 -10.13 27.77 7.97
N GLU A 379 -9.06 27.00 8.21
CA GLU A 379 -8.39 26.88 9.49
C GLU A 379 -7.95 28.24 10.05
N ALA A 380 -7.23 29.06 9.26
CA ALA A 380 -6.83 30.40 9.68
C ALA A 380 -8.01 31.31 10.05
N ILE A 381 -9.11 31.29 9.27
CA ILE A 381 -10.33 32.04 9.58
C ILE A 381 -10.95 31.59 10.91
N ILE A 382 -10.99 30.28 11.20
CA ILE A 382 -11.51 29.76 12.48
C ILE A 382 -10.56 30.11 13.63
N GLN A 383 -9.25 30.07 13.42
CA GLN A 383 -8.26 30.44 14.44
C GLN A 383 -8.40 31.93 14.85
N SER A 384 -8.75 32.84 13.94
CA SER A 384 -9.07 34.24 14.25
C SER A 384 -10.43 34.47 14.97
N MET A 385 -11.20 33.42 15.24
CA MET A 385 -12.39 33.47 16.11
C MET A 385 -12.04 33.20 17.57
N THR A 386 -12.71 33.88 18.49
CA THR A 386 -12.64 33.59 19.94
C THR A 386 -13.39 32.29 20.28
N ILE A 387 -13.05 31.64 21.40
CA ILE A 387 -13.70 30.37 21.83
C ILE A 387 -15.23 30.50 21.92
N LYS A 388 -15.76 31.64 22.39
CA LYS A 388 -17.20 31.91 22.45
C LYS A 388 -17.85 31.94 21.06
N GLU A 389 -17.16 32.52 20.08
CA GLU A 389 -17.60 32.59 18.67
C GLU A 389 -17.46 31.23 17.96
N ARG A 390 -16.43 30.44 18.27
CA ARG A 390 -16.27 29.08 17.73
C ARG A 390 -17.37 28.15 18.23
N ARG A 391 -17.71 28.25 19.53
CA ARG A 391 -18.73 27.41 20.19
C ARG A 391 -20.16 27.78 19.83
N ASN A 392 -20.44 29.06 19.55
CA ASN A 392 -21.75 29.54 19.13
C ASN A 392 -21.65 30.31 17.79
N PRO A 393 -21.84 29.61 16.64
CA PRO A 393 -21.82 30.20 15.30
C PRO A 393 -22.83 31.33 15.07
N ASP A 394 -23.96 31.35 15.80
CA ASP A 394 -25.04 32.33 15.60
C ASP A 394 -24.66 33.74 16.07
N LEU A 395 -23.55 33.88 16.81
CA LEU A 395 -23.01 35.19 17.23
C LEU A 395 -22.41 36.02 16.09
N MET A 396 -22.31 35.48 14.86
CA MET A 396 -21.58 36.05 13.72
C MET A 396 -22.21 37.31 13.08
N ASN A 397 -22.17 38.42 13.80
CA ASN A 397 -22.55 39.74 13.28
C ASN A 397 -21.49 40.36 12.33
N PRO A 398 -21.83 41.41 11.55
CA PRO A 398 -20.91 42.02 10.58
C PRO A 398 -19.61 42.59 11.17
N SER A 399 -19.64 43.10 12.42
CA SER A 399 -18.46 43.63 13.09
C SER A 399 -17.44 42.53 13.41
N ARG A 400 -17.91 41.40 13.97
CA ARG A 400 -17.07 40.22 14.21
C ARG A 400 -16.46 39.68 12.91
N LYS A 401 -17.25 39.61 11.83
CA LYS A 401 -16.74 39.19 10.51
C LYS A 401 -15.61 40.08 9.99
N LYS A 402 -15.72 41.40 10.12
CA LYS A 402 -14.64 42.35 9.79
C LYS A 402 -13.38 42.12 10.64
N ARG A 403 -13.53 41.90 11.96
CA ARG A 403 -12.42 41.60 12.87
C ARG A 403 -11.72 40.28 12.53
N ILE A 404 -12.48 39.23 12.22
CA ILE A 404 -11.97 37.92 11.82
C ILE A 404 -11.19 38.03 10.51
N ALA A 405 -11.79 38.68 9.49
CA ALA A 405 -11.19 38.92 8.18
C ALA A 405 -9.83 39.65 8.28
N ALA A 406 -9.77 40.74 9.05
CA ALA A 406 -8.52 41.45 9.31
C ALA A 406 -7.49 40.58 10.07
N GLY A 407 -7.95 39.77 11.04
CA GLY A 407 -7.08 38.90 11.83
C GLY A 407 -6.46 37.73 11.09
N CYS A 408 -7.06 37.25 9.99
CA CYS A 408 -6.49 36.22 9.12
C CYS A 408 -5.94 36.75 7.78
N GLY A 409 -5.97 38.06 7.55
CA GLY A 409 -5.48 38.69 6.31
C GLY A 409 -6.32 38.35 5.06
N MET A 410 -7.64 38.22 5.20
CA MET A 410 -8.55 37.82 4.11
C MET A 410 -9.75 38.76 3.98
N ASP A 411 -10.50 38.62 2.90
CA ASP A 411 -11.76 39.34 2.70
C ASP A 411 -12.89 38.78 3.60
N VAL A 412 -13.78 39.66 4.04
CA VAL A 412 -15.08 39.34 4.65
C VAL A 412 -15.93 38.41 3.76
N VAL A 413 -15.74 38.42 2.44
CA VAL A 413 -16.35 37.47 1.49
C VAL A 413 -15.94 36.02 1.80
N GLU A 414 -14.66 35.74 2.03
CA GLU A 414 -14.18 34.39 2.38
C GLU A 414 -14.67 33.96 3.78
N VAL A 415 -14.75 34.89 4.75
CA VAL A 415 -15.37 34.62 6.06
C VAL A 415 -16.85 34.26 5.91
N ASN A 416 -17.60 34.92 5.03
CA ASN A 416 -18.99 34.56 4.75
C ASN A 416 -19.15 33.21 4.01
N LYS A 417 -18.18 32.86 3.15
CA LYS A 417 -18.13 31.56 2.45
C LYS A 417 -17.91 30.42 3.44
N LEU A 418 -16.97 30.55 4.37
CA LEU A 418 -16.78 29.61 5.48
C LEU A 418 -18.07 29.44 6.29
N ILE A 419 -18.73 30.54 6.68
CA ILE A 419 -19.97 30.48 7.48
C ILE A 419 -21.08 29.72 6.73
N LYS A 420 -21.20 29.90 5.40
CA LYS A 420 -22.12 29.13 4.56
C LYS A 420 -21.76 27.64 4.51
N GLN A 421 -20.49 27.31 4.34
CA GLN A 421 -19.99 25.92 4.31
C GLN A 421 -20.20 25.22 5.65
N HIS A 422 -19.91 25.88 6.77
CA HIS A 422 -20.22 25.40 8.11
C HIS A 422 -21.73 25.17 8.29
N ALA A 423 -22.58 26.10 7.87
CA ALA A 423 -24.03 25.94 7.96
C ALA A 423 -24.55 24.76 7.11
N GLN A 424 -23.95 24.50 5.95
CA GLN A 424 -24.23 23.31 5.12
C GLN A 424 -23.80 22.02 5.83
N MET A 425 -22.58 21.96 6.38
CA MET A 425 -22.07 20.81 7.14
C MET A 425 -22.87 20.56 8.42
N ALA A 426 -23.20 21.58 9.20
CA ALA A 426 -24.07 21.45 10.37
C ALA A 426 -25.48 20.94 10.00
N LYS A 427 -26.05 21.40 8.87
CA LYS A 427 -27.33 20.91 8.34
C LYS A 427 -27.25 19.46 7.83
N MET A 428 -26.09 19.00 7.37
CA MET A 428 -25.83 17.61 6.99
C MET A 428 -25.64 16.73 8.23
N MET A 429 -24.74 17.11 9.15
CA MET A 429 -24.53 16.45 10.44
C MET A 429 -25.83 16.27 11.22
N LYS A 430 -26.71 17.29 11.26
CA LYS A 430 -28.03 17.20 11.91
C LYS A 430 -29.00 16.22 11.23
N LYS A 431 -28.81 15.89 9.94
CA LYS A 431 -29.55 14.81 9.26
C LYS A 431 -29.00 13.42 9.62
N PHE A 432 -27.67 13.28 9.74
CA PHE A 432 -27.03 12.03 10.17
C PHE A 432 -27.28 11.71 11.65
N ALA A 433 -27.22 12.72 12.53
CA ALA A 433 -27.41 12.55 13.98
C ALA A 433 -28.85 12.14 14.37
N ASN A 434 -29.85 12.48 13.57
CA ASN A 434 -31.22 12.03 13.77
C ASN A 434 -31.37 10.59 13.25
N PRO A 435 -31.76 9.58 14.06
CA PRO A 435 -31.96 8.21 13.59
C PRO A 435 -32.98 8.09 12.47
N SER A 436 -34.03 8.92 12.46
CA SER A 436 -35.01 9.00 11.37
C SER A 436 -34.45 9.66 10.10
N GLY A 437 -33.49 10.58 10.24
CA GLY A 437 -32.76 11.19 9.14
C GLY A 437 -31.77 10.21 8.51
N MET A 438 -30.99 9.52 9.34
CA MET A 438 -30.12 8.41 8.92
C MET A 438 -30.93 7.27 8.33
N ALA A 439 -32.07 6.85 8.88
CA ALA A 439 -32.92 5.80 8.30
C ALA A 439 -33.69 6.24 7.04
N LYS A 440 -33.78 7.54 6.75
CA LYS A 440 -34.31 8.06 5.47
C LYS A 440 -33.18 8.25 4.45
N MET A 441 -31.98 8.60 4.90
CA MET A 441 -30.77 8.65 4.08
C MET A 441 -30.24 7.25 3.75
N MET A 442 -30.37 6.25 4.61
CA MET A 442 -30.11 4.82 4.35
C MET A 442 -31.21 4.17 3.51
N ARG A 443 -32.37 4.82 3.33
CA ARG A 443 -33.36 4.45 2.30
C ARG A 443 -33.14 5.19 0.98
N SER A 444 -32.58 6.41 1.00
CA SER A 444 -32.13 7.12 -0.21
C SER A 444 -30.86 6.49 -0.79
N LEU A 445 -29.85 6.26 0.05
CA LEU A 445 -28.66 5.46 -0.25
C LEU A 445 -29.03 3.98 -0.39
N GLY A 446 -30.02 3.45 0.31
CA GLY A 446 -30.58 2.12 -0.01
C GLY A 446 -31.21 2.06 -1.42
N GLY A 447 -31.66 3.19 -1.96
CA GLY A 447 -32.04 3.33 -3.37
C GLY A 447 -30.86 3.55 -4.33
N MET A 448 -29.71 4.00 -3.83
CA MET A 448 -28.51 4.34 -4.62
C MET A 448 -27.41 3.25 -4.54
N GLN A 449 -27.47 2.39 -3.53
CA GLN A 449 -26.67 1.18 -3.32
C GLN A 449 -27.36 -0.04 -3.95
N LYS A 450 -28.69 0.00 -4.08
CA LYS A 450 -29.40 -0.71 -5.17
C LYS A 450 -28.90 -0.35 -6.57
N GLN A 451 -28.13 0.73 -6.72
CA GLN A 451 -27.56 1.15 -8.00
C GLN A 451 -26.05 0.85 -8.10
N PHE A 452 -25.39 0.42 -7.01
CA PHE A 452 -23.96 0.06 -6.98
C PHE A 452 -23.63 -1.02 -5.92
N GLY A 453 -23.56 -2.29 -6.36
CA GLY A 453 -22.93 -3.46 -5.70
C GLY A 453 -23.61 -4.01 -4.43
N GLY A 454 -23.75 -5.33 -4.22
CA GLY A 454 -23.63 -6.53 -5.06
C GLY A 454 -24.78 -7.49 -4.65
N GLY A 455 -25.32 -8.39 -5.48
CA GLY A 455 -24.60 -9.55 -6.01
C GLY A 455 -25.11 -10.82 -5.30
N GLY A 456 -26.05 -11.56 -5.91
CA GLY A 456 -26.75 -12.68 -5.25
C GLY A 456 -27.35 -13.69 -6.22
N VAL A 457 -27.80 -14.85 -5.71
CA VAL A 457 -28.25 -15.97 -6.55
C VAL A 457 -29.76 -16.17 -6.52
N PHE A 458 -30.46 -15.87 -7.62
CA PHE A 458 -31.92 -16.02 -7.70
C PHE A 458 -32.32 -17.32 -8.41
N ILE A 459 -33.30 -18.04 -7.85
CA ILE A 459 -33.84 -19.28 -8.42
C ILE A 459 -35.30 -19.05 -8.85
N VAL A 460 -35.68 -19.47 -10.06
CA VAL A 460 -37.06 -19.30 -10.57
C VAL A 460 -37.58 -20.61 -11.17
N HIS A 461 -38.74 -21.09 -10.69
CA HIS A 461 -39.30 -22.40 -11.06
C HIS A 461 -40.16 -22.37 -12.33
N GLY A 462 -40.54 -23.54 -12.82
CA GLY A 462 -41.34 -23.73 -14.03
C GLY A 462 -42.83 -23.99 -13.80
N TYR A 463 -43.54 -24.22 -14.90
CA TYR A 463 -44.93 -24.65 -14.96
C TYR A 463 -45.19 -25.87 -14.06
N LYS A 464 -46.30 -25.85 -13.31
CA LYS A 464 -46.67 -26.83 -12.26
C LYS A 464 -45.62 -27.07 -11.16
N GLY A 465 -44.55 -26.26 -11.10
CA GLY A 465 -43.60 -26.24 -10.00
C GLY A 465 -44.08 -25.40 -8.82
N SER A 466 -43.42 -25.55 -7.67
CA SER A 466 -43.52 -24.64 -6.52
C SER A 466 -42.18 -24.60 -5.79
N PRO A 467 -41.89 -23.57 -4.95
CA PRO A 467 -40.60 -23.42 -4.26
C PRO A 467 -40.20 -24.58 -3.35
N GLU A 468 -41.16 -25.37 -2.86
CA GLU A 468 -40.95 -26.43 -1.86
C GLU A 468 -40.82 -27.84 -2.47
N HIS A 469 -40.94 -27.99 -3.79
CA HIS A 469 -40.96 -29.28 -4.48
C HIS A 469 -39.82 -29.42 -5.51
N HIS A 470 -39.60 -30.66 -6.00
CA HIS A 470 -38.48 -31.02 -6.89
C HIS A 470 -37.11 -30.63 -6.30
N TRP A 471 -36.15 -30.22 -7.15
CA TRP A 471 -34.76 -29.97 -6.76
C TRP A 471 -34.48 -28.56 -6.23
N TYR A 472 -35.46 -27.65 -6.25
CA TYR A 472 -35.26 -26.26 -5.85
C TYR A 472 -34.89 -26.09 -4.35
N PRO A 473 -35.51 -26.80 -3.38
CA PRO A 473 -35.09 -26.74 -1.98
C PRO A 473 -33.64 -27.21 -1.77
N TRP A 474 -33.28 -28.34 -2.41
CA TRP A 474 -31.94 -28.91 -2.34
C TRP A 474 -30.90 -27.97 -2.97
N LEU A 475 -31.16 -27.43 -4.16
CA LEU A 475 -30.22 -26.51 -4.80
C LEU A 475 -30.08 -25.20 -4.01
N LYS A 476 -31.18 -24.64 -3.48
CA LYS A 476 -31.12 -23.48 -2.57
C LYS A 476 -30.18 -23.75 -1.40
N GLN A 477 -30.22 -24.95 -0.84
CA GLN A 477 -29.34 -25.38 0.27
C GLN A 477 -27.86 -25.48 -0.16
N GLN A 478 -27.56 -26.00 -1.36
CA GLN A 478 -26.19 -26.09 -1.92
C GLN A 478 -25.62 -24.72 -2.37
N VAL A 479 -26.49 -23.81 -2.83
CA VAL A 479 -26.09 -22.45 -3.20
C VAL A 479 -25.83 -21.63 -1.94
N LEU A 480 -26.68 -21.70 -0.90
CA LEU A 480 -26.47 -21.01 0.37
C LEU A 480 -25.22 -21.48 1.15
N SER A 481 -24.72 -22.69 0.91
CA SER A 481 -23.43 -23.14 1.49
C SER A 481 -22.20 -22.58 0.77
N THR A 482 -22.38 -21.84 -0.33
CA THR A 482 -21.28 -21.36 -1.19
C THR A 482 -21.38 -19.85 -1.48
N TRP A 483 -22.60 -19.30 -1.57
CA TRP A 483 -22.90 -17.90 -1.87
C TRP A 483 -23.74 -17.28 -0.74
N HIS A 484 -23.48 -16.01 -0.43
CA HIS A 484 -24.04 -15.34 0.77
C HIS A 484 -25.55 -15.05 0.70
N THR A 485 -26.17 -15.09 -0.48
CA THR A 485 -27.62 -14.90 -0.65
C THR A 485 -28.19 -15.82 -1.72
N CYS A 486 -29.33 -16.46 -1.42
CA CYS A 486 -30.12 -17.19 -2.41
C CYS A 486 -31.62 -17.16 -2.11
N GLU A 487 -32.41 -16.67 -3.05
CA GLU A 487 -33.87 -16.58 -2.98
C GLU A 487 -34.51 -17.45 -4.07
N VAL A 488 -35.64 -18.09 -3.75
CA VAL A 488 -36.46 -18.84 -4.71
C VAL A 488 -37.75 -18.06 -4.92
N ILE A 489 -38.05 -17.71 -6.16
CA ILE A 489 -39.20 -16.89 -6.54
C ILE A 489 -40.39 -17.79 -6.88
N ASP A 490 -41.55 -17.48 -6.28
CA ASP A 490 -42.81 -18.19 -6.50
C ASP A 490 -43.64 -17.56 -7.63
N LEU A 491 -44.32 -18.40 -8.42
CA LEU A 491 -45.15 -18.02 -9.56
C LEU A 491 -46.60 -18.46 -9.30
N GLU A 492 -47.36 -17.58 -8.67
CA GLU A 492 -48.74 -17.81 -8.20
C GLU A 492 -49.66 -18.41 -9.28
N HIS A 493 -50.41 -19.46 -8.96
CA HIS A 493 -51.23 -20.24 -9.90
C HIS A 493 -50.43 -20.89 -11.06
N PRO A 494 -49.38 -21.70 -10.79
CA PRO A 494 -48.46 -22.24 -11.80
C PRO A 494 -49.08 -23.27 -12.78
N GLU A 495 -50.38 -23.50 -12.69
CA GLU A 495 -51.21 -24.31 -13.60
C GLU A 495 -51.87 -23.48 -14.73
N GLN A 496 -52.02 -22.15 -14.53
CA GLN A 496 -52.72 -21.22 -15.43
C GLN A 496 -51.87 -19.94 -15.61
N PRO A 497 -51.02 -19.85 -16.64
CA PRO A 497 -50.02 -18.77 -16.75
C PRO A 497 -50.61 -17.35 -16.86
N GLN A 498 -50.29 -16.47 -15.91
CA GLN A 498 -50.73 -15.06 -15.90
C GLN A 498 -49.53 -14.09 -15.97
N TYR A 499 -49.12 -13.80 -17.21
CA TYR A 499 -47.89 -13.06 -17.54
C TYR A 499 -47.67 -11.75 -16.75
N GLU A 500 -48.62 -10.82 -16.75
CA GLU A 500 -48.41 -9.50 -16.09
C GLU A 500 -48.35 -9.61 -14.55
N LEU A 501 -49.03 -10.59 -13.94
CA LEU A 501 -48.95 -10.85 -12.50
C LEU A 501 -47.57 -11.39 -12.11
N TRP A 502 -47.09 -12.40 -12.84
CA TRP A 502 -45.79 -13.03 -12.57
C TRP A 502 -44.63 -12.08 -12.84
N LYS A 503 -44.74 -11.27 -13.90
CA LYS A 503 -43.82 -10.18 -14.22
C LYS A 503 -43.77 -9.12 -13.11
N HIS A 504 -44.90 -8.77 -12.50
CA HIS A 504 -44.93 -7.88 -11.34
C HIS A 504 -44.15 -8.47 -10.16
N ASN A 505 -44.40 -9.73 -9.80
CA ASN A 505 -43.76 -10.39 -8.66
C ASN A 505 -42.24 -10.51 -8.82
N ILE A 506 -41.75 -10.95 -9.98
CA ILE A 506 -40.30 -11.01 -10.28
C ILE A 506 -39.66 -9.62 -10.11
N THR A 507 -40.31 -8.57 -10.62
CA THR A 507 -39.80 -7.18 -10.60
C THR A 507 -39.79 -6.55 -9.21
N GLN A 508 -40.70 -6.96 -8.31
CA GLN A 508 -40.70 -6.54 -6.91
C GLN A 508 -39.61 -7.25 -6.09
N GLN A 509 -39.26 -8.49 -6.44
CA GLN A 509 -38.31 -9.30 -5.71
C GLN A 509 -36.86 -9.00 -6.14
N ILE A 510 -36.54 -9.16 -7.43
CA ILE A 510 -35.22 -8.84 -8.01
C ILE A 510 -35.14 -7.33 -8.27
N LYS A 511 -34.52 -6.61 -7.33
CA LYS A 511 -34.58 -5.13 -7.27
C LYS A 511 -33.50 -4.41 -8.08
N SER A 512 -32.46 -5.13 -8.52
CA SER A 512 -31.31 -4.64 -9.31
C SER A 512 -30.42 -5.83 -9.69
N LEU A 513 -29.82 -5.80 -10.88
CA LEU A 513 -28.77 -6.74 -11.29
C LEU A 513 -27.40 -6.00 -11.35
N ASN A 514 -26.32 -6.75 -11.16
CA ASN A 514 -24.93 -6.32 -11.28
C ASN A 514 -24.04 -7.55 -11.62
N ASP A 515 -22.75 -7.34 -11.85
CA ASP A 515 -21.83 -8.38 -12.34
C ASP A 515 -21.64 -9.56 -11.37
N ASP A 516 -21.94 -9.38 -10.08
CA ASP A 516 -21.93 -10.42 -9.04
C ASP A 516 -23.29 -11.14 -8.90
N THR A 517 -24.26 -10.91 -9.80
CA THR A 517 -25.61 -11.48 -9.70
C THR A 517 -25.80 -12.70 -10.61
N ILE A 518 -26.14 -13.84 -10.02
CA ILE A 518 -26.38 -15.12 -10.73
C ILE A 518 -27.87 -15.43 -10.72
N ILE A 519 -28.39 -16.00 -11.80
CA ILE A 519 -29.76 -16.51 -11.85
C ILE A 519 -29.76 -17.95 -12.38
N VAL A 520 -30.47 -18.83 -11.68
CA VAL A 520 -30.65 -20.24 -12.03
C VAL A 520 -32.15 -20.49 -12.23
N ALA A 521 -32.58 -20.67 -13.47
CA ALA A 521 -33.99 -20.82 -13.78
C ALA A 521 -34.24 -22.04 -14.67
N HIS A 522 -35.36 -22.70 -14.43
CA HIS A 522 -35.75 -23.90 -15.18
C HIS A 522 -37.26 -23.91 -15.38
N GLY A 523 -37.69 -24.05 -16.62
CA GLY A 523 -39.07 -23.78 -16.99
C GLY A 523 -39.44 -22.28 -16.91
N LEU A 524 -40.75 -21.99 -16.96
CA LEU A 524 -41.36 -20.66 -17.18
C LEU A 524 -40.71 -19.51 -16.44
N GLY A 525 -40.28 -19.68 -15.20
CA GLY A 525 -39.55 -18.67 -14.46
C GLY A 525 -38.39 -18.05 -15.24
N GLY A 526 -37.59 -18.88 -15.92
CA GLY A 526 -36.47 -18.39 -16.73
C GLY A 526 -36.90 -17.72 -18.04
N ALA A 527 -38.02 -18.15 -18.61
CA ALA A 527 -38.63 -17.49 -19.77
C ALA A 527 -39.68 -16.43 -19.40
N LEU A 528 -39.65 -15.94 -18.17
CA LEU A 528 -40.31 -14.70 -17.75
C LEU A 528 -39.33 -13.70 -17.17
N PHE A 529 -38.32 -14.20 -16.44
CA PHE A 529 -37.29 -13.40 -15.78
C PHE A 529 -36.63 -12.38 -16.72
N LEU A 530 -36.46 -12.71 -18.01
CA LEU A 530 -35.83 -11.81 -18.99
C LEU A 530 -36.82 -11.17 -20.01
N VAL A 531 -38.15 -11.33 -19.84
CA VAL A 531 -39.19 -10.46 -20.45
C VAL A 531 -39.47 -9.31 -19.50
N ALA A 532 -39.34 -9.54 -18.19
CA ALA A 532 -39.64 -8.58 -17.13
C ALA A 532 -38.81 -7.28 -17.19
N GLY A 533 -37.74 -7.24 -18.01
CA GLY A 533 -37.10 -6.00 -18.44
C GLY A 533 -35.69 -5.74 -17.92
N PHE A 534 -35.02 -6.74 -17.32
CA PHE A 534 -33.74 -6.53 -16.62
C PHE A 534 -32.46 -6.90 -17.39
N SER A 535 -32.45 -7.90 -18.28
CA SER A 535 -31.19 -8.45 -18.81
C SER A 535 -31.35 -9.30 -20.09
N LYS A 536 -30.22 -9.76 -20.66
CA LYS A 536 -30.13 -10.58 -21.88
C LYS A 536 -30.63 -12.02 -21.69
N ASN A 537 -31.55 -12.42 -22.57
CA ASN A 537 -31.86 -13.79 -23.03
C ASN A 537 -32.70 -14.71 -22.13
N LEU A 538 -33.98 -14.75 -22.49
CA LEU A 538 -35.04 -15.65 -22.03
C LEU A 538 -34.76 -17.14 -22.30
N ALA A 539 -34.74 -17.94 -21.24
CA ALA A 539 -34.86 -19.41 -21.30
C ALA A 539 -35.26 -19.89 -19.88
N VAL A 540 -36.26 -20.75 -19.65
CA VAL A 540 -36.72 -21.91 -20.44
C VAL A 540 -38.26 -22.08 -20.33
N LEU A 541 -38.87 -23.06 -21.01
CA LEU A 541 -40.09 -23.79 -20.61
C LEU A 541 -40.08 -25.19 -21.26
N PRO A 542 -40.68 -26.23 -20.64
CA PRO A 542 -41.19 -27.37 -21.38
C PRO A 542 -42.30 -26.98 -22.37
N GLU A 543 -43.21 -26.08 -21.96
CA GLU A 543 -44.24 -25.48 -22.83
C GLU A 543 -43.65 -24.53 -23.90
N LEU A 544 -42.38 -24.09 -23.79
CA LEU A 544 -41.67 -23.34 -24.81
C LEU A 544 -41.25 -24.26 -25.94
N ASN A 545 -41.37 -25.59 -25.86
CA ASN A 545 -41.15 -26.41 -27.05
C ASN A 545 -42.13 -26.01 -28.18
N LEU A 546 -43.38 -25.64 -27.86
CA LEU A 546 -44.33 -25.08 -28.84
C LEU A 546 -43.94 -23.67 -29.35
N PHE A 547 -43.18 -22.91 -28.58
CA PHE A 547 -42.76 -21.53 -28.86
C PHE A 547 -41.37 -21.48 -29.57
N LEU A 548 -40.44 -22.39 -29.24
CA LEU A 548 -39.10 -22.55 -29.80
C LEU A 548 -39.08 -23.38 -31.09
N GLN A 549 -40.05 -24.26 -31.31
CA GLN A 549 -40.16 -25.01 -32.58
C GLN A 549 -40.33 -24.10 -33.81
N HIS A 550 -40.80 -22.87 -33.63
CA HIS A 550 -40.81 -21.83 -34.67
C HIS A 550 -39.42 -21.20 -34.95
N ALA A 551 -38.46 -21.33 -34.04
CA ALA A 551 -37.18 -20.60 -34.07
C ALA A 551 -35.97 -21.38 -34.64
N ARG A 552 -36.07 -22.71 -34.79
CA ARG A 552 -35.08 -23.59 -35.46
C ARG A 552 -33.60 -23.34 -35.09
N VAL A 553 -33.23 -23.67 -33.87
CA VAL A 553 -31.83 -23.62 -33.38
C VAL A 553 -31.24 -25.06 -33.34
N ASP A 554 -29.97 -25.23 -32.97
CA ASP A 554 -29.22 -26.49 -32.99
C ASP A 554 -28.86 -27.00 -31.56
N ASP A 555 -29.23 -28.26 -31.28
CA ASP A 555 -29.06 -28.95 -29.99
C ASP A 555 -27.64 -29.52 -29.74
N ALA A 556 -26.85 -29.72 -30.79
CA ALA A 556 -25.44 -30.08 -30.67
C ALA A 556 -24.55 -28.84 -30.49
N LEU A 557 -25.00 -27.68 -30.98
CA LEU A 557 -24.29 -26.41 -30.93
C LEU A 557 -24.59 -25.53 -29.71
N LEU A 558 -25.60 -25.86 -28.90
CA LEU A 558 -25.72 -25.35 -27.51
C LEU A 558 -24.84 -25.83 -26.18
N ARG A 559 -23.68 -27.73 -25.45
CA ARG A 559 -22.92 -28.42 -24.31
C ARG A 559 -21.45 -28.01 -24.15
N MET A 560 -20.76 -27.71 -25.25
CA MET A 560 -19.41 -27.13 -25.30
C MET A 560 -19.26 -25.78 -24.56
N ASN A 561 -19.99 -24.72 -24.95
CA ASN A 561 -20.01 -23.38 -24.36
C ASN A 561 -20.29 -23.34 -22.83
N ILE A 562 -21.06 -24.29 -22.25
CA ILE A 562 -21.21 -24.40 -20.77
C ILE A 562 -19.84 -24.44 -20.10
N LEU A 563 -18.94 -25.21 -20.71
CA LEU A 563 -17.86 -25.87 -19.98
C LEU A 563 -16.61 -25.00 -19.87
N ASN A 564 -16.46 -23.98 -20.73
CA ASN A 564 -15.18 -23.27 -20.90
C ASN A 564 -15.22 -21.76 -20.58
N ARG A 565 -16.40 -21.18 -20.39
CA ARG A 565 -16.66 -19.91 -19.68
C ARG A 565 -18.09 -19.98 -19.10
N PHE A 566 -18.53 -18.94 -18.39
CA PHE A 566 -19.98 -18.71 -18.22
C PHE A 566 -20.69 -18.78 -19.59
N ILE A 567 -21.59 -19.75 -19.81
CA ILE A 567 -22.92 -19.65 -20.49
C ILE A 567 -23.45 -21.02 -21.00
N PHE A 568 -24.64 -21.39 -20.49
CA PHE A 568 -25.76 -22.12 -21.13
C PHE A 568 -25.51 -23.46 -21.85
N PHE A 569 -26.31 -24.48 -21.49
CA PHE A 569 -26.86 -25.45 -22.45
C PHE A 569 -28.28 -25.89 -21.99
N SER A 570 -29.33 -25.45 -22.68
CA SER A 570 -30.76 -25.88 -22.54
C SER A 570 -31.33 -26.35 -23.90
N ASN A 571 -30.78 -27.44 -24.42
CA ASN A 571 -30.93 -28.01 -25.78
C ASN A 571 -31.19 -27.13 -27.07
N ASN A 572 -30.95 -25.79 -27.15
CA ASN A 572 -30.96 -24.93 -28.38
C ASN A 572 -30.42 -23.45 -28.23
N ASP A 573 -29.20 -23.06 -28.69
CA ASP A 573 -28.57 -21.67 -28.70
C ASP A 573 -27.65 -21.50 -29.94
N PRO A 574 -27.43 -20.26 -30.45
CA PRO A 574 -26.64 -20.00 -31.65
C PRO A 574 -25.21 -19.43 -31.42
N PHE A 575 -24.56 -19.66 -30.27
CA PHE A 575 -23.34 -18.91 -29.85
C PHE A 575 -21.98 -19.65 -29.88
N VAL A 576 -21.82 -20.82 -30.51
CA VAL A 576 -20.49 -21.45 -30.73
C VAL A 576 -19.92 -21.07 -32.11
N PRO A 577 -18.60 -20.76 -32.26
CA PRO A 577 -18.01 -20.42 -33.55
C PRO A 577 -17.99 -21.55 -34.61
N ALA A 578 -18.09 -21.14 -35.88
CA ALA A 578 -18.30 -22.01 -37.04
C ALA A 578 -17.27 -23.13 -37.33
N PRO A 579 -15.95 -23.05 -37.01
CA PRO A 579 -14.99 -24.09 -37.37
C PRO A 579 -15.31 -25.50 -36.81
N VAL A 580 -16.10 -25.56 -35.74
CA VAL A 580 -16.52 -26.83 -35.10
C VAL A 580 -17.73 -27.47 -35.81
N GLN A 581 -18.55 -26.69 -36.53
CA GLN A 581 -19.80 -27.15 -37.16
C GLN A 581 -19.55 -28.15 -38.31
N GLY A 582 -18.42 -28.02 -39.03
CA GLY A 582 -18.16 -28.79 -40.24
C GLY A 582 -17.93 -30.29 -40.05
N ILE A 583 -17.67 -30.75 -38.82
CA ILE A 583 -17.26 -32.14 -38.53
C ILE A 583 -18.47 -33.08 -38.30
N LEU A 584 -19.60 -32.55 -37.84
CA LEU A 584 -20.78 -33.36 -37.50
C LEU A 584 -21.76 -33.58 -38.67
N TRP A 585 -21.66 -32.80 -39.75
CA TRP A 585 -22.65 -32.78 -40.84
C TRP A 585 -22.45 -33.84 -41.95
N GLN A 586 -21.50 -34.77 -41.81
CA GLN A 586 -21.23 -35.78 -42.86
C GLN A 586 -22.14 -37.03 -42.85
N GLN A 587 -22.94 -37.28 -41.80
CA GLN A 587 -23.85 -38.43 -41.79
C GLN A 587 -25.25 -38.08 -42.34
N ARG A 588 -25.32 -38.09 -43.68
CA ARG A 588 -26.56 -38.14 -44.46
C ARG A 588 -27.14 -39.57 -44.48
N ALA A 589 -28.40 -39.66 -44.92
CA ALA A 589 -29.18 -40.87 -45.27
C ALA A 589 -29.86 -41.57 -44.06
N ILE A 590 -31.07 -42.14 -44.17
CA ILE A 590 -31.93 -42.48 -45.34
C ILE A 590 -33.35 -41.86 -45.15
N PRO A 591 -34.12 -41.52 -46.22
CA PRO A 591 -35.29 -40.64 -46.10
C PRO A 591 -36.67 -41.31 -46.24
N ALA A 592 -37.70 -40.59 -45.80
CA ALA A 592 -39.00 -40.45 -46.47
C ALA A 592 -39.60 -39.07 -46.12
#